data_AF-A0A5B1RE60-F1
#
_entry.id   AF-A0A5B1RE60-F1
#
_cell.length_a   1.000
_cell.length_b   1.000
_cell.length_c   1.000
_cell.angle_alpha   90.00
_cell.angle_beta   90.00
_cell.angle_gamma   90.00
#
_symmetry.space_group_name_H-M   'P 1'
#
loop_
_entity.id
_entity.type
_entity.pdbx_description
1 polymer ?
#
loop_
_entity_poly.entity_id
_entity_poly.type
_entity_poly.pdbx_seq_one_letter_code
_entity_poly.pdbx_strand_id
1 'polypeptide(L)'
;PDIRNFSPPFNASDADLVLRSSQLVDFRVHKLILSLASPFFRVMFSLPPPVDELATPKRDYVDGLQVVRMAESTATLYSLLTAIYPFPTHLPKTFEKTALVLAAAMKFEMKGMLSAIRTAMHAARMHEELPEQAFRRYGIACRYGLEEEALLSAWHTLDQPMDLKSLGAELRYVSGPALYELLQYCQRCVDAA
;
A
#
# COMPACT_ATOMS: atom_id res chain seq x y z
N PRO A 1 -23.42 5.09 4.49
CA PRO A 1 -22.62 6.17 3.87
C PRO A 1 -22.85 6.20 2.36
N ASP A 2 -22.92 7.38 1.77
CA ASP A 2 -23.26 7.56 0.36
C ASP A 2 -22.04 7.38 -0.56
N ILE A 3 -22.26 6.79 -1.73
CA ILE A 3 -21.25 6.64 -2.78
C ILE A 3 -20.96 8.02 -3.39
N ARG A 4 -19.68 8.32 -3.62
CA ARG A 4 -19.22 9.60 -4.18
C ARG A 4 -18.28 9.36 -5.33
N ASN A 5 -18.37 10.19 -6.38
CA ASN A 5 -17.38 10.19 -7.45
C ASN A 5 -16.13 10.97 -7.03
N PHE A 6 -14.95 10.50 -7.42
CA PHE A 6 -13.72 11.27 -7.29
C PHE A 6 -13.71 12.45 -8.27
N SER A 7 -12.97 13.50 -7.94
CA SER A 7 -12.81 14.70 -8.78
C SER A 7 -11.85 14.44 -9.95
N PRO A 8 -11.63 15.41 -10.88
CA PRO A 8 -10.51 15.34 -11.80
C PRO A 8 -9.19 15.00 -11.09
N PRO A 9 -8.33 14.16 -11.67
CA PRO A 9 -8.40 13.63 -13.04
C PRO A 9 -9.16 12.29 -13.20
N PHE A 10 -9.76 11.72 -12.14
CA PHE A 10 -10.38 10.38 -12.17
C PHE A 10 -11.90 10.40 -12.35
N ASN A 11 -12.37 11.29 -13.23
CA ASN A 11 -13.78 11.45 -13.60
C ASN A 11 -13.97 11.46 -15.14
N ALA A 12 -13.03 10.86 -15.87
CA ALA A 12 -13.01 10.86 -17.33
C ALA A 12 -14.25 10.15 -17.92
N SER A 13 -14.81 10.71 -19.00
CA SER A 13 -16.02 10.19 -19.65
C SER A 13 -15.75 8.96 -20.51
N ASP A 14 -14.51 8.77 -20.96
CA ASP A 14 -14.02 7.64 -21.76
C ASP A 14 -13.50 6.46 -20.93
N ALA A 15 -13.59 6.54 -19.60
CA ALA A 15 -13.25 5.44 -18.71
C ALA A 15 -14.11 4.19 -18.98
N ASP A 16 -13.49 3.01 -18.86
CA ASP A 16 -14.11 1.70 -19.12
C ASP A 16 -14.26 0.83 -17.84
N LEU A 17 -13.90 1.40 -16.68
CA LEU A 17 -13.95 0.76 -15.37
C LEU A 17 -14.11 1.79 -14.25
N VAL A 18 -14.78 1.39 -13.17
CA VAL A 18 -14.79 2.12 -11.90
C VAL A 18 -14.10 1.30 -10.82
N LEU A 19 -13.10 1.87 -10.15
CA LEU A 19 -12.59 1.32 -8.88
C LEU A 19 -13.25 2.05 -7.72
N ARG A 20 -13.92 1.33 -6.83
CA ARG A 20 -14.55 1.89 -5.64
C ARG A 20 -13.68 1.65 -4.42
N SER A 21 -13.22 2.71 -3.77
CA SER A 21 -12.44 2.60 -2.53
C SER A 21 -13.26 2.00 -1.39
N SER A 22 -12.57 1.55 -0.32
CA SER A 22 -13.21 1.12 0.94
C SER A 22 -14.07 2.21 1.59
N GLN A 23 -13.87 3.48 1.20
CA GLN A 23 -14.60 4.64 1.70
C GLN A 23 -15.72 5.08 0.74
N LEU A 24 -16.13 4.19 -0.17
CA LEU A 24 -17.21 4.39 -1.15
C LEU A 24 -16.95 5.57 -2.10
N VAL A 25 -15.69 5.74 -2.51
CA VAL A 25 -15.29 6.75 -3.50
C VAL A 25 -14.91 6.09 -4.82
N ASP A 26 -15.57 6.51 -5.89
CA ASP A 26 -15.47 5.93 -7.23
C ASP A 26 -14.44 6.67 -8.08
N PHE A 27 -13.44 5.92 -8.56
CA PHE A 27 -12.43 6.39 -9.49
C PHE A 27 -12.75 5.82 -10.88
N ARG A 28 -13.01 6.71 -11.85
CA ARG A 28 -13.17 6.31 -13.25
C ARG A 28 -11.79 6.14 -13.88
N VAL A 29 -11.50 4.92 -14.34
CA VAL A 29 -10.17 4.51 -14.80
C VAL A 29 -10.26 3.66 -16.07
N HIS A 30 -9.09 3.27 -16.57
CA HIS A 30 -8.93 2.57 -17.84
C HIS A 30 -8.27 1.21 -17.62
N LYS A 31 -8.93 0.13 -18.04
CA LYS A 31 -8.44 -1.25 -17.92
C LYS A 31 -7.08 -1.43 -18.59
N LEU A 32 -6.86 -0.76 -19.73
CA LEU A 32 -5.58 -0.82 -20.44
C LEU A 32 -4.41 -0.33 -19.56
N ILE A 33 -4.56 0.84 -18.93
CA ILE A 33 -3.50 1.43 -18.09
C ILE A 33 -3.23 0.53 -16.88
N LEU A 34 -4.28 0.06 -16.21
CA LEU A 34 -4.14 -0.90 -15.12
C LEU A 34 -3.44 -2.19 -15.56
N SER A 35 -3.79 -2.74 -16.73
CA SER A 35 -3.20 -3.98 -17.26
C SER A 35 -1.73 -3.83 -17.64
N LEU A 36 -1.33 -2.64 -18.13
CA LEU A 36 0.06 -2.32 -18.43
C LEU A 36 0.89 -2.19 -17.15
N ALA A 37 0.33 -1.58 -16.12
CA ALA A 37 1.02 -1.35 -14.85
C ALA A 37 1.06 -2.59 -13.94
N SER A 38 0.10 -3.51 -14.09
CA SER A 38 -0.13 -4.61 -13.15
C SER A 38 -0.51 -5.91 -13.87
N PRO A 39 0.33 -6.96 -13.76
CA PRO A 39 -0.01 -8.32 -14.18
C PRO A 39 -1.29 -8.84 -13.50
N PHE A 40 -1.47 -8.53 -12.21
CA PHE A 40 -2.67 -8.88 -11.46
C PHE A 40 -3.94 -8.38 -12.16
N PHE A 41 -4.00 -7.08 -12.50
CA PHE A 41 -5.17 -6.52 -13.17
C PHE A 41 -5.34 -7.09 -14.59
N ARG A 42 -4.24 -7.30 -15.32
CA ARG A 42 -4.28 -7.93 -16.64
C ARG A 42 -4.94 -9.31 -16.61
N VAL A 43 -4.56 -10.14 -15.64
CA VAL A 43 -5.14 -11.47 -15.45
C VAL A 43 -6.59 -11.33 -14.99
N MET A 44 -6.89 -10.48 -14.01
CA MET A 44 -8.25 -10.28 -13.51
C MET A 44 -9.23 -9.92 -14.64
N PHE A 45 -8.82 -9.09 -15.60
CA PHE A 45 -9.67 -8.69 -16.73
C PHE A 45 -9.75 -9.74 -17.85
N SER A 46 -8.84 -10.70 -17.93
CA SER A 46 -8.88 -11.78 -18.93
C SER A 46 -9.71 -12.99 -18.49
N LEU A 47 -10.00 -13.10 -17.19
CA LEU A 47 -10.80 -14.20 -16.65
C LEU A 47 -12.27 -14.10 -17.10
N PRO A 48 -12.91 -15.23 -17.45
CA PRO A 48 -14.34 -15.25 -17.72
C PRO A 48 -15.12 -14.89 -16.44
N PRO A 49 -16.31 -14.29 -16.59
CA PRO A 49 -17.27 -14.17 -15.48
C PRO A 49 -17.44 -15.50 -14.73
N PRO A 50 -17.44 -15.49 -13.38
CA PRO A 50 -17.82 -16.68 -12.61
C PRO A 50 -19.20 -17.17 -13.04
N VAL A 51 -19.34 -18.48 -13.25
CA VAL A 51 -20.55 -19.12 -13.84
C VAL A 51 -21.81 -18.89 -12.98
N ASP A 52 -21.66 -18.73 -11.66
CA ASP A 52 -22.75 -18.43 -10.72
C ASP A 52 -23.26 -16.97 -10.77
N GLU A 53 -22.56 -16.05 -11.46
CA GLU A 53 -23.00 -14.65 -11.61
C GLU A 53 -24.08 -14.48 -12.68
N LEU A 54 -24.34 -15.50 -13.52
CA LEU A 54 -25.44 -15.48 -14.48
C LEU A 54 -26.83 -15.53 -13.79
N ALA A 55 -26.90 -15.93 -12.52
CA ALA A 55 -28.14 -16.08 -11.77
C ALA A 55 -28.39 -14.97 -10.73
N THR A 56 -27.41 -14.10 -10.43
CA THR A 56 -27.60 -12.99 -9.48
C THR A 56 -26.91 -11.70 -9.97
N PRO A 57 -27.60 -10.54 -9.95
CA PRO A 57 -27.03 -9.28 -10.40
C PRO A 57 -26.12 -8.71 -9.30
N LYS A 58 -24.92 -9.25 -9.13
CA LYS A 58 -23.96 -8.81 -8.10
C LYS A 58 -22.81 -7.95 -8.63
N ARG A 59 -22.78 -7.66 -9.93
CA ARG A 59 -21.89 -6.63 -10.46
C ARG A 59 -22.53 -5.28 -10.22
N ASP A 60 -21.95 -4.52 -9.31
CA ASP A 60 -22.23 -3.09 -9.21
C ASP A 60 -21.84 -2.46 -10.57
N TYR A 61 -22.79 -1.76 -11.18
CA TYR A 61 -22.54 -0.95 -12.36
C TYR A 61 -22.83 0.52 -12.02
N VAL A 62 -22.03 1.43 -12.56
CA VAL A 62 -22.24 2.87 -12.51
C VAL A 62 -22.12 3.40 -13.93
N ASP A 63 -23.18 3.99 -14.45
CA ASP A 63 -23.27 4.51 -15.83
C ASP A 63 -22.89 3.46 -16.89
N GLY A 64 -23.27 2.19 -16.67
CA GLY A 64 -22.91 1.09 -17.56
C GLY A 64 -21.47 0.57 -17.41
N LEU A 65 -20.65 1.18 -16.55
CA LEU A 65 -19.30 0.71 -16.23
C LEU A 65 -19.30 -0.28 -15.07
N GLN A 66 -18.51 -1.34 -15.20
CA GLN A 66 -18.29 -2.29 -14.11
C GLN A 66 -17.58 -1.59 -12.94
N VAL A 67 -18.09 -1.80 -11.72
CA VAL A 67 -17.45 -1.36 -10.50
C VAL A 67 -16.70 -2.51 -9.85
N VAL A 68 -15.42 -2.31 -9.56
CA VAL A 68 -14.59 -3.22 -8.75
C VAL A 68 -14.39 -2.58 -7.39
N ARG A 69 -14.88 -3.25 -6.34
CA ARG A 69 -14.70 -2.80 -4.95
C ARG A 69 -13.31 -3.14 -4.46
N MET A 70 -12.64 -2.14 -3.90
CA MET A 70 -11.26 -2.21 -3.42
C MET A 70 -11.22 -2.18 -1.90
N ALA A 71 -10.26 -2.89 -1.30
CA ALA A 71 -10.03 -2.82 0.14
C ALA A 71 -9.26 -1.54 0.53
N GLU A 72 -8.59 -0.95 -0.44
CA GLU A 72 -7.69 0.18 -0.27
C GLU A 72 -8.48 1.48 -0.02
N SER A 73 -7.86 2.39 0.72
CA SER A 73 -8.45 3.71 1.01
C SER A 73 -8.46 4.59 -0.23
N THR A 74 -9.26 5.67 -0.21
CA THR A 74 -9.28 6.67 -1.28
C THR A 74 -7.90 7.28 -1.51
N ALA A 75 -7.16 7.57 -0.41
CA ALA A 75 -5.81 8.12 -0.50
C ALA A 75 -4.82 7.12 -1.12
N THR A 76 -4.91 5.85 -0.73
CA THR A 76 -4.06 4.78 -1.27
C THR A 76 -4.29 4.60 -2.76
N LEU A 77 -5.55 4.49 -3.20
CA LEU A 77 -5.89 4.37 -4.62
C LEU A 77 -5.46 5.61 -5.41
N TYR A 78 -5.68 6.81 -4.87
CA TYR A 78 -5.23 8.04 -5.52
C TYR A 78 -3.71 8.03 -5.76
N SER A 79 -2.91 7.64 -4.76
CA SER A 79 -1.47 7.49 -4.92
C SER A 79 -1.08 6.44 -5.97
N LEU A 80 -1.71 5.25 -5.93
CA LEU A 80 -1.48 4.19 -6.93
C LEU A 80 -1.78 4.67 -8.35
N LEU A 81 -2.97 5.25 -8.53
CA LEU A 81 -3.44 5.66 -9.85
C LEU A 81 -2.61 6.81 -10.41
N THR A 82 -2.25 7.82 -9.61
CA THR A 82 -1.41 8.93 -10.08
C THR A 82 0.03 8.52 -10.44
N ALA A 83 0.50 7.36 -9.96
CA ALA A 83 1.80 6.83 -10.34
C ALA A 83 1.79 6.06 -11.68
N ILE A 84 0.65 5.48 -12.07
CA ILE A 84 0.55 4.66 -13.29
C ILE A 84 -0.08 5.44 -14.46
N TYR A 85 -0.74 6.55 -14.17
CA TYR A 85 -1.18 7.53 -15.17
C TYR A 85 -0.08 8.56 -15.43
N PRO A 86 -0.09 9.25 -16.58
CA PRO A 86 0.84 10.33 -16.90
C PRO A 86 0.51 11.62 -16.11
N PHE A 87 0.41 11.50 -14.79
CA PHE A 87 0.16 12.60 -13.86
C PHE A 87 1.35 12.74 -12.90
N PRO A 88 1.50 13.89 -12.23
CA PRO A 88 2.39 14.01 -11.09
C PRO A 88 2.03 12.96 -10.05
N THR A 89 3.00 12.14 -9.65
CA THR A 89 2.80 11.14 -8.62
C THR A 89 2.57 11.81 -7.27
N HIS A 90 1.49 11.42 -6.58
CA HIS A 90 1.16 11.95 -5.27
C HIS A 90 1.37 10.88 -4.18
N LEU A 91 2.48 10.97 -3.46
CA LEU A 91 2.74 10.11 -2.31
C LEU A 91 2.38 10.81 -0.98
N PRO A 92 1.94 10.05 0.03
CA PRO A 92 1.81 10.56 1.38
C PRO A 92 3.16 11.03 1.94
N LYS A 93 3.11 11.94 2.92
CA LYS A 93 4.32 12.52 3.53
C LYS A 93 4.92 11.68 4.68
N THR A 94 4.17 10.71 5.19
CA THR A 94 4.53 9.95 6.39
C THR A 94 4.78 8.50 6.02
N PHE A 95 5.78 7.88 6.63
CA PHE A 95 6.10 6.46 6.42
C PHE A 95 4.86 5.56 6.52
N GLU A 96 4.02 5.72 7.55
CA GLU A 96 2.89 4.83 7.79
C GLU A 96 1.87 4.84 6.64
N LYS A 97 1.60 6.01 6.09
CA LYS A 97 0.67 6.15 4.95
C LYS A 97 1.32 5.65 3.66
N THR A 98 2.62 5.91 3.47
CA THR A 98 3.35 5.43 2.29
C THR A 98 3.50 3.90 2.30
N ALA A 99 3.66 3.28 3.47
CA ALA A 99 3.66 1.84 3.65
C ALA A 99 2.35 1.20 3.16
N LEU A 100 1.19 1.85 3.36
CA LEU A 100 -0.09 1.37 2.80
C LEU A 100 -0.09 1.38 1.27
N VAL A 101 0.51 2.41 0.66
CA VAL A 101 0.64 2.51 -0.80
C VAL A 101 1.59 1.44 -1.32
N LEU A 102 2.72 1.23 -0.64
CA LEU A 102 3.69 0.21 -1.00
C LEU A 102 3.08 -1.20 -0.91
N ALA A 103 2.36 -1.49 0.18
CA ALA A 103 1.67 -2.77 0.36
C ALA A 103 0.61 -3.02 -0.73
N ALA A 104 -0.14 -1.98 -1.11
CA ALA A 104 -1.09 -2.08 -2.22
C ALA A 104 -0.39 -2.30 -3.57
N ALA A 105 0.73 -1.61 -3.82
CA ALA A 105 1.53 -1.83 -5.02
C ALA A 105 2.10 -3.26 -5.07
N MET A 106 2.51 -3.84 -3.93
CA MET A 106 2.94 -5.24 -3.85
C MET A 106 1.78 -6.19 -4.15
N LYS A 107 0.62 -5.97 -3.50
CA LYS A 107 -0.61 -6.76 -3.71
C LYS A 107 -1.04 -6.79 -5.18
N PHE A 108 -0.91 -5.67 -5.89
CA PHE A 108 -1.27 -5.57 -7.30
C PHE A 108 -0.08 -5.81 -8.24
N GLU A 109 1.05 -6.32 -7.75
CA GLU A 109 2.23 -6.67 -8.54
C GLU A 109 2.78 -5.50 -9.40
N MET A 110 2.65 -4.26 -8.92
CA MET A 110 3.08 -3.04 -9.62
C MET A 110 4.57 -2.77 -9.41
N LYS A 111 5.44 -3.64 -9.94
CA LYS A 111 6.91 -3.60 -9.70
C LYS A 111 7.56 -2.25 -10.01
N GLY A 112 7.19 -1.63 -11.14
CA GLY A 112 7.72 -0.31 -11.51
C GLY A 112 7.37 0.76 -10.47
N MET A 113 6.18 0.67 -9.88
CA MET A 113 5.75 1.57 -8.83
C MET A 113 6.47 1.31 -7.51
N LEU A 114 6.72 0.04 -7.13
CA LEU A 114 7.49 -0.28 -5.92
C LEU A 114 8.86 0.42 -5.92
N SER A 115 9.57 0.34 -7.04
CA SER A 115 10.86 1.03 -7.22
C SER A 115 10.72 2.55 -7.10
N ALA A 116 9.70 3.14 -7.72
CA ALA A 116 9.45 4.58 -7.67
C ALA A 116 9.10 5.06 -6.25
N ILE A 117 8.25 4.32 -5.53
CA ILE A 117 7.88 4.64 -4.13
C ILE A 117 9.11 4.60 -3.24
N ARG A 118 9.92 3.52 -3.30
CA ARG A 118 11.15 3.40 -2.50
C ARG A 118 12.13 4.52 -2.79
N THR A 119 12.33 4.84 -4.07
CA THR A 119 13.17 5.98 -4.48
C THR A 119 12.67 7.28 -3.87
N ALA A 120 11.36 7.53 -3.89
CA ALA A 120 10.78 8.72 -3.28
C ALA A 120 10.90 8.72 -1.74
N MET A 121 10.74 7.57 -1.09
CA MET A 121 10.93 7.41 0.36
C MET A 121 12.36 7.74 0.77
N HIS A 122 13.35 7.27 0.01
CA HIS A 122 14.76 7.60 0.21
C HIS A 122 15.04 9.10 -0.02
N ALA A 123 14.53 9.67 -1.12
CA ALA A 123 14.71 11.10 -1.40
C ALA A 123 14.09 12.00 -0.32
N ALA A 124 12.96 11.58 0.25
CA ALA A 124 12.31 12.26 1.37
C ALA A 124 12.91 11.90 2.74
N ARG A 125 13.93 11.04 2.80
CA ARG A 125 14.58 10.57 4.05
C ARG A 125 13.61 9.96 5.06
N MET A 126 12.52 9.34 4.59
CA MET A 126 11.45 8.80 5.46
C MET A 126 11.93 7.70 6.43
N HIS A 127 13.05 7.03 6.13
CA HIS A 127 13.67 6.04 7.01
C HIS A 127 14.57 6.65 8.10
N GLU A 128 14.98 7.91 7.92
CA GLU A 128 15.83 8.65 8.87
C GLU A 128 15.03 9.69 9.65
N GLU A 129 13.81 10.03 9.19
CA GLU A 129 12.90 10.88 9.94
C GLU A 129 12.64 10.30 11.33
N LEU A 130 12.91 11.10 12.37
CA LEU A 130 12.57 10.81 13.77
C LEU A 130 13.05 9.41 14.20
N PRO A 131 14.34 9.26 14.57
CA PRO A 131 14.94 7.98 14.93
C PRO A 131 14.04 7.16 15.85
N GLU A 132 13.45 7.77 16.89
CA GLU A 132 12.56 7.14 17.87
C GLU A 132 11.35 6.38 17.29
N GLN A 133 11.02 6.60 16.01
CA GLN A 133 9.96 5.90 15.29
C GLN A 133 10.44 4.62 14.57
N ALA A 134 11.73 4.27 14.64
CA ALA A 134 12.27 3.08 13.96
C ALA A 134 11.51 1.79 14.35
N PHE A 135 11.24 1.61 15.65
CA PHE A 135 10.48 0.46 16.13
C PHE A 135 9.04 0.43 15.60
N ARG A 136 8.37 1.58 15.57
CA ARG A 136 7.03 1.71 14.98
C ARG A 136 7.04 1.30 13.50
N ARG A 137 8.00 1.84 12.75
CA ARG A 137 8.15 1.61 11.30
C ARG A 137 8.42 0.13 11.03
N TYR A 138 9.25 -0.51 11.84
CA TYR A 138 9.47 -1.96 11.83
C TYR A 138 8.15 -2.72 11.98
N GLY A 139 7.36 -2.42 13.00
CA GLY A 139 6.08 -3.10 13.23
C GLY A 139 5.07 -2.92 12.10
N ILE A 140 5.00 -1.71 11.54
CA ILE A 140 4.15 -1.42 10.39
C ILE A 140 4.61 -2.18 9.15
N ALA A 141 5.92 -2.18 8.89
CA ALA A 141 6.48 -2.91 7.76
C ALA A 141 6.22 -4.42 7.87
N CYS A 142 6.46 -5.02 9.04
CA CYS A 142 6.13 -6.43 9.29
C CYS A 142 4.64 -6.72 9.10
N ARG A 143 3.75 -5.86 9.59
CA ARG A 143 2.30 -6.03 9.46
C ARG A 143 1.83 -6.09 8.01
N TYR A 144 2.49 -5.36 7.12
CA TYR A 144 2.15 -5.29 5.71
C TYR A 144 3.05 -6.18 4.83
N GLY A 145 3.92 -7.01 5.41
CA GLY A 145 4.83 -7.88 4.66
C GLY A 145 5.89 -7.12 3.85
N LEU A 146 6.26 -5.91 4.29
CA LEU A 146 7.23 -5.04 3.65
C LEU A 146 8.65 -5.38 4.15
N GLU A 147 9.22 -6.48 3.64
CA GLU A 147 10.46 -7.06 4.19
C GLU A 147 11.67 -6.11 4.12
N GLU A 148 11.85 -5.40 3.00
CA GLU A 148 12.95 -4.44 2.82
C GLU A 148 12.84 -3.29 3.83
N GLU A 149 11.63 -2.73 3.96
CA GLU A 149 11.34 -1.63 4.87
C GLU A 149 11.43 -2.08 6.33
N ALA A 150 11.08 -3.33 6.63
CA ALA A 150 11.23 -3.92 7.96
C ALA A 150 12.70 -4.07 8.31
N LEU A 151 13.53 -4.63 7.41
CA LEU A 151 14.97 -4.78 7.66
C LEU A 151 15.66 -3.43 7.87
N LEU A 152 15.36 -2.44 7.02
CA LEU A 152 15.93 -1.10 7.17
C LEU A 152 15.47 -0.44 8.48
N SER A 153 14.21 -0.61 8.87
CA SER A 153 13.72 -0.10 10.15
C SER A 153 14.36 -0.81 11.35
N ALA A 154 14.58 -2.13 11.26
CA ALA A 154 15.27 -2.91 12.30
C ALA A 154 16.70 -2.41 12.49
N TRP A 155 17.42 -2.12 11.41
CA TRP A 155 18.76 -1.54 11.48
C TRP A 155 18.77 -0.22 12.28
N HIS A 156 17.81 0.67 12.03
CA HIS A 156 17.68 1.93 12.78
C HIS A 156 17.29 1.76 14.27
N THR A 157 16.85 0.57 14.69
CA THR A 157 16.59 0.29 16.13
C THR A 157 17.85 -0.06 16.92
N LEU A 158 18.97 -0.37 16.25
CA LEU A 158 20.20 -0.78 16.93
C LEU A 158 20.76 0.31 17.87
N ASP A 159 20.53 1.58 17.53
CA ASP A 159 20.96 2.72 18.34
C ASP A 159 19.96 3.09 19.46
N GLN A 160 18.95 2.25 19.74
CA GLN A 160 17.83 2.57 20.63
C GLN A 160 17.65 1.57 21.77
N PRO A 161 17.14 2.01 22.93
CA PRO A 161 16.78 1.10 24.01
C PRO A 161 15.64 0.17 23.59
N MET A 162 15.88 -1.14 23.65
CA MET A 162 14.94 -2.20 23.24
C MET A 162 14.20 -2.88 24.40
N ASP A 163 14.21 -2.28 25.60
CA ASP A 163 13.47 -2.80 26.75
C ASP A 163 11.98 -2.43 26.70
N LEU A 164 11.13 -3.26 27.30
CA LEU A 164 9.67 -3.09 27.26
C LEU A 164 9.19 -1.74 27.80
N LYS A 165 9.90 -1.15 28.77
CA LYS A 165 9.53 0.13 29.37
C LYS A 165 9.81 1.27 28.39
N SER A 166 10.94 1.22 27.70
CA SER A 166 11.30 2.18 26.65
C SER A 166 10.39 2.09 25.42
N LEU A 167 10.03 0.88 25.01
CA LEU A 167 9.13 0.66 23.86
C LEU A 167 7.69 1.10 24.15
N GLY A 168 7.20 0.88 25.38
CA GLY A 168 5.93 1.41 25.87
C GLY A 168 4.75 1.21 24.91
N ALA A 169 4.10 2.31 24.53
CA ALA A 169 2.91 2.28 23.67
C ALA A 169 3.20 1.80 22.23
N GLU A 170 4.46 1.82 21.79
CA GLU A 170 4.84 1.39 20.44
C GLU A 170 4.75 -0.13 20.26
N LEU A 171 4.76 -0.90 21.36
CA LEU A 171 4.56 -2.36 21.34
C LEU A 171 3.28 -2.79 20.61
N ARG A 172 2.26 -1.93 20.55
CA ARG A 172 1.01 -2.19 19.80
C ARG A 172 1.20 -2.36 18.28
N TYR A 173 2.35 -1.92 17.75
CA TYR A 173 2.64 -1.98 16.32
C TYR A 173 3.25 -3.31 15.91
N VAL A 174 3.90 -4.02 16.83
CA VAL A 174 4.69 -5.23 16.56
C VAL A 174 4.00 -6.45 17.18
N SER A 175 3.92 -7.57 16.44
CA SER A 175 3.42 -8.83 17.01
C SER A 175 4.49 -9.49 17.90
N GLY A 176 4.09 -10.39 18.81
CA GLY A 176 5.04 -11.14 19.64
C GLY A 176 6.16 -11.82 18.83
N PRO A 177 5.84 -12.55 17.74
CA PRO A 177 6.86 -13.13 16.88
C PRO A 177 7.78 -12.10 16.22
N ALA A 178 7.24 -11.00 15.68
CA ALA A 178 8.07 -9.97 15.07
C ALA A 178 8.99 -9.28 16.09
N LEU A 179 8.53 -9.09 17.33
CA LEU A 179 9.37 -8.55 18.40
C LEU A 179 10.52 -9.52 18.73
N TYR A 180 10.22 -10.82 18.81
CA TYR A 180 11.24 -11.83 19.04
C TYR A 180 12.30 -11.85 17.92
N GLU A 181 11.88 -11.81 16.65
CA GLU A 181 12.79 -11.73 15.51
C GLU A 181 13.67 -10.47 15.54
N LEU A 182 13.08 -9.33 15.91
CA LEU A 182 13.84 -8.08 16.06
C LEU A 182 14.89 -8.17 17.16
N LEU A 183 14.54 -8.72 18.34
CA LEU A 183 15.48 -8.89 19.44
C LEU A 183 16.63 -9.83 19.06
N GLN A 184 16.34 -10.93 18.35
CA GLN A 184 17.38 -11.80 17.81
C GLN A 184 18.28 -11.09 16.81
N TYR A 185 17.69 -10.29 15.91
CA TYR A 185 18.45 -9.49 14.96
C TYR A 185 19.41 -8.53 15.68
N CYS A 186 18.93 -7.79 16.68
CA CYS A 186 19.76 -6.88 17.46
C CYS A 186 20.90 -7.62 18.17
N GLN A 187 20.62 -8.78 18.78
CA GLN A 187 21.65 -9.59 19.43
C GLN A 187 22.73 -10.04 18.45
N ARG A 188 22.35 -10.56 17.27
CA ARG A 188 23.30 -10.96 16.22
C ARG A 188 24.17 -9.80 15.73
N CYS A 189 23.60 -8.60 15.64
CA CYS A 189 24.35 -7.40 15.26
C CYS A 189 25.37 -7.00 16.33
N VAL A 190 25.02 -7.11 17.62
CA VAL A 190 25.95 -6.86 18.73
C VAL A 190 27.08 -7.89 18.75
N ASP A 191 26.77 -9.17 18.54
CA ASP A 191 27.77 -10.25 18.55
C ASP A 191 28.76 -10.17 17.37
N ALA A 192 28.40 -9.46 16.29
CA ALA A 192 29.20 -9.32 15.07
C ALA A 192 30.01 -8.02 15.01
N ALA A 193 29.83 -7.10 15.95
CA ALA A 193 30.52 -5.80 16.04
C ALA A 193 31.81 -5.88 16.87
#